data_AF-B0WD23-F1
#
_entry.id   AF-B0WD23-F1
#
_cell.length_a   1.000
_cell.length_b   1.000
_cell.length_c   1.000
_cell.angle_alpha   90.00
_cell.angle_beta   90.00
_cell.angle_gamma   90.00
#
_symmetry.space_group_name_H-M   'P 1'
#
loop_
_entity.id
_entity.type
_entity.pdbx_description
1 polymer ?
#
loop_
_entity_poly.entity_id
_entity_poly.type
_entity_poly.pdbx_seq_one_letter_code
_entity_poly.pdbx_strand_id
1 'polypeptide(L)'
;MAKLKRSELIIHSVIPSDAGEYECRAKNKYAKISNSTHVRITAKHSSTKQPTTPATPEPPYKPRPCRGPGAEHFCLNSGTCIHFEELQEWACT
;
A
#
# COMPACT_ATOMS: atom_id res chain seq x y z
N MET A 1 16.07 -20.86 41.37
CA MET A 1 15.74 -20.40 39.99
C MET A 1 15.69 -18.88 39.99
N ALA A 2 16.44 -18.20 39.13
CA ALA A 2 16.38 -16.73 39.02
C ALA A 2 15.13 -16.32 38.23
N LYS A 3 14.33 -15.38 38.76
CA LYS A 3 13.17 -14.83 38.05
C LYS A 3 13.63 -13.75 37.08
N LEU A 4 13.45 -13.98 35.78
CA LEU A 4 13.68 -12.95 34.76
C LEU A 4 12.64 -11.84 34.93
N LYS A 5 13.10 -10.59 34.90
CA LYS A 5 12.23 -9.40 34.89
C LYS A 5 12.24 -8.80 33.49
N ARG A 6 11.05 -8.53 32.95
CA ARG A 6 10.85 -7.80 31.70
C ARG A 6 10.47 -6.35 32.01
N SER A 7 11.01 -5.42 31.24
CA SER A 7 10.61 -4.01 31.24
C SER A 7 10.00 -3.69 29.88
N GLU A 8 8.96 -2.85 29.86
CA GLU A 8 8.23 -2.50 28.64
C GLU A 8 7.95 -0.99 28.63
N LEU A 9 8.03 -0.38 27.44
CA LEU A 9 7.69 1.02 27.20
C LEU A 9 6.49 1.06 26.24
N ILE A 10 5.41 1.72 26.66
CA ILE A 10 4.19 1.88 25.87
C ILE A 10 3.96 3.38 25.68
N ILE A 11 3.84 3.81 24.42
CA ILE A 11 3.54 5.20 24.06
C ILE A 11 2.17 5.20 23.37
N HIS A 12 1.21 5.90 23.97
CA HIS A 12 -0.14 6.03 23.43
C HIS A 12 -0.24 7.24 22.51
N SER A 13 -1.15 7.19 21.54
CA SER A 13 -1.46 8.32 20.64
C SER A 13 -0.22 8.87 19.92
N VAL A 14 0.60 7.97 19.37
CA VAL A 14 1.87 8.31 18.72
C VAL A 14 1.70 9.31 17.56
N ILE A 15 2.58 10.31 17.52
CA ILE A 15 2.69 11.31 16.45
C ILE A 15 4.03 11.16 15.71
N PRO A 16 4.18 11.70 14.48
CA PRO A 16 5.44 11.57 13.73
C PRO A 16 6.68 12.08 14.48
N SER A 17 6.52 13.09 15.34
CA SER A 17 7.60 13.64 16.15
C SER A 17 8.09 12.72 17.28
N ASP A 18 7.37 11.65 17.60
CA ASP A 18 7.84 10.63 18.55
C ASP A 18 8.84 9.67 17.91
N ALA A 19 9.10 9.76 16.60
CA ALA A 19 10.09 8.94 15.92
C ALA A 19 11.52 9.34 16.34
N GLY A 20 12.42 8.36 16.44
CA GLY A 20 13.79 8.61 16.84
C GLY A 20 14.50 7.40 17.43
N GLU A 21 15.65 7.63 18.04
CA GLU A 21 16.41 6.61 18.76
C GLU A 21 15.83 6.36 20.15
N TYR A 22 15.47 5.12 20.43
CA TYR A 22 15.03 4.66 21.75
C TYR A 22 16.06 3.71 22.34
N GLU A 23 16.44 3.93 23.59
CA GLU A 23 17.44 3.10 24.29
C GLU A 23 16.87 2.50 25.58
N CYS A 24 16.93 1.18 25.69
CA CYS A 24 16.67 0.47 26.93
C CYS A 24 17.98 0.36 27.73
N ARG A 25 17.99 0.82 28.99
CA ARG A 25 19.14 0.78 29.89
C ARG A 25 18.83 -0.06 31.12
N ALA A 26 19.50 -1.20 31.28
CA ALA A 26 19.43 -2.01 32.49
C ALA A 26 20.69 -1.82 33.33
N LYS A 27 20.52 -1.52 34.61
CA LYS A 27 21.62 -1.29 35.55
C LYS A 27 21.38 -2.06 36.84
N ASN A 28 22.43 -2.66 37.37
CA ASN A 28 22.48 -3.16 38.74
C ASN A 28 23.78 -2.65 39.41
N LYS A 29 24.08 -3.16 40.61
CA LYS A 29 25.29 -2.76 41.37
C LYS A 29 26.62 -3.24 40.76
N TYR A 30 26.58 -4.11 39.76
CA TYR A 30 27.75 -4.74 39.14
C TYR A 30 27.97 -4.30 37.68
N ALA A 31 26.89 -4.04 36.95
CA ALA A 31 26.94 -3.80 35.52
C ALA A 31 25.86 -2.82 35.04
N LYS A 32 26.12 -2.23 33.87
CA LYS A 32 25.17 -1.46 33.08
C LYS A 32 25.22 -2.00 31.65
N ILE A 33 24.06 -2.33 31.10
CA ILE A 33 23.91 -2.73 29.70
C ILE A 33 22.87 -1.83 29.05
N SER A 34 23.01 -1.61 27.74
CA SER A 34 22.00 -0.92 26.97
C SER A 34 21.83 -1.49 25.56
N ASN A 35 20.66 -1.24 25.00
CA ASN A 35 20.31 -1.63 23.63
C ASN A 35 19.44 -0.52 23.03
N SER A 36 19.81 -0.06 21.83
CA SER A 36 19.14 1.03 21.14
C SER A 36 18.51 0.56 19.83
N THR A 37 17.43 1.22 19.43
CA THR A 37 16.77 0.98 18.15
C THR A 37 16.12 2.24 17.61
N HIS A 38 16.09 2.37 16.28
CA HIS A 38 15.43 3.48 15.60
C HIS A 38 13.94 3.18 15.40
N VAL A 39 13.08 3.94 16.06
CA VAL A 39 11.63 3.82 15.94
C VAL A 39 11.14 4.74 14.82
N ARG A 40 10.48 4.16 13.82
CA ARG A 40 9.83 4.89 12.72
C ARG A 40 8.32 4.88 12.93
N ILE A 41 7.69 6.04 12.75
CA ILE A 41 6.24 6.20 12.84
C ILE A 41 5.73 6.60 11.46
N THR A 42 4.87 5.76 10.89
CA THR A 42 4.22 6.02 9.61
C THR A 42 2.75 6.34 9.85
N ALA A 43 2.27 7.41 9.23
CA ALA A 43 0.83 7.62 9.15
C ALA A 43 0.23 6.43 8.41
N LYS A 44 -0.86 5.86 8.96
CA LYS A 44 -1.71 5.02 8.14
C LYS A 44 -2.27 5.95 7.07
N HIS A 45 -1.73 5.87 5.86
CA HIS A 45 -2.46 6.38 4.71
C HIS A 45 -3.78 5.62 4.75
N SER A 46 -4.88 6.29 5.11
CA SER A 46 -6.15 5.91 4.53
C SER A 46 -5.84 5.80 3.05
N SER A 47 -6.06 4.65 2.43
CA SER A 47 -6.22 4.60 0.98
C SER A 47 -7.42 5.46 0.61
N THR A 48 -7.28 6.79 0.74
CA THR A 48 -7.93 7.73 -0.14
C THR A 48 -7.51 7.25 -1.50
N LYS A 49 -8.48 6.69 -2.23
CA LYS A 49 -8.38 6.53 -3.67
C LYS A 49 -7.61 7.72 -4.19
N GLN A 50 -6.55 7.42 -4.95
CA GLN A 50 -5.74 8.39 -5.67
C GLN A 50 -6.57 9.64 -6.00
N PRO A 51 -6.11 10.85 -5.68
CA PRO A 51 -6.79 12.06 -6.10
C PRO A 51 -7.04 11.94 -7.60
N THR A 52 -8.30 11.71 -7.98
CA THR A 52 -8.73 11.86 -9.36
C THR A 52 -8.55 13.33 -9.64
N THR A 53 -7.41 13.66 -10.24
CA THR A 53 -7.24 14.87 -11.02
C THR A 53 -8.53 15.05 -11.82
N PRO A 54 -9.13 16.27 -11.87
CA PRO A 54 -10.18 16.56 -12.84
C PRO A 54 -9.50 16.62 -14.22
N ALA A 55 -9.09 15.46 -14.71
CA ALA A 55 -8.70 15.24 -16.08
C ALA A 55 -10.01 15.04 -16.84
N THR A 56 -10.21 15.91 -17.82
CA THR A 56 -10.77 15.64 -19.15
C THR A 56 -11.28 14.20 -19.33
N PRO A 57 -12.51 13.97 -19.84
CA PRO A 57 -13.06 12.63 -20.05
C PRO A 57 -12.31 11.93 -21.20
N GLU A 58 -11.06 11.55 -20.97
CA GLU A 58 -10.38 10.54 -21.77
C GLU A 58 -10.73 9.19 -21.15
N PRO A 59 -11.33 8.26 -21.93
CA PRO A 59 -11.70 6.96 -21.42
C PRO A 59 -10.43 6.23 -20.92
N PRO A 60 -10.46 5.61 -19.73
CA PRO A 60 -9.29 5.01 -19.08
C PRO A 60 -8.82 3.70 -19.74
N TYR A 61 -9.29 3.42 -20.96
CA TYR A 61 -9.12 2.13 -21.60
C TYR A 61 -8.25 2.29 -22.84
N LYS A 62 -7.10 1.62 -22.84
CA LYS A 62 -6.24 1.51 -24.03
C LYS A 62 -6.88 0.52 -25.00
N PRO A 63 -7.39 0.95 -26.16
CA PRO A 63 -7.98 0.05 -27.12
C PRO A 63 -6.91 -0.92 -27.63
N ARG A 64 -7.25 -2.20 -27.76
CA ARG A 64 -6.36 -3.20 -28.37
C ARG A 64 -7.05 -3.83 -29.58
N PRO A 65 -6.29 -4.32 -30.58
CA PRO A 65 -6.85 -5.14 -31.64
C PRO A 65 -7.53 -6.37 -31.02
N CYS A 66 -8.79 -6.60 -31.38
CA CYS A 66 -9.55 -7.74 -30.92
C CYS A 66 -8.82 -9.05 -31.33
N ARG A 67 -8.56 -9.95 -30.38
CA ARG A 67 -7.83 -11.21 -30.64
C ARG A 67 -8.67 -12.41 -30.23
N GLY A 68 -9.18 -13.17 -31.19
CA GLY A 68 -9.92 -14.41 -30.99
C GLY A 68 -10.84 -14.74 -32.17
N PRO A 69 -11.26 -16.01 -32.35
CA PRO A 69 -12.25 -16.38 -33.37
C PRO A 69 -13.59 -15.74 -33.02
N GLY A 70 -14.15 -14.94 -33.92
CA GLY A 70 -15.35 -14.11 -33.67
C GLY A 70 -15.07 -12.63 -33.43
N ALA A 71 -13.80 -12.22 -33.30
CA ALA A 71 -13.40 -10.81 -33.29
C ALA A 71 -13.79 -10.10 -34.61
N GLU A 72 -13.63 -10.80 -35.74
CA GLU A 72 -14.05 -10.32 -37.06
C GLU A 72 -15.58 -10.21 -37.25
N HIS A 73 -16.38 -10.89 -36.41
CA HIS A 73 -17.85 -10.89 -36.52
C HIS A 73 -18.50 -9.83 -35.62
N PHE A 74 -17.86 -9.49 -34.50
CA PHE A 74 -18.41 -8.55 -33.52
C PHE A 74 -17.99 -7.10 -33.82
N CYS A 75 -16.73 -6.87 -34.23
CA CYS A 75 -16.24 -5.55 -34.61
C CYS A 75 -15.84 -5.53 -36.10
N LEU A 76 -16.77 -5.14 -36.99
CA LEU A 76 -16.52 -5.00 -38.42
C LEU A 76 -15.55 -3.81 -38.70
N ASN A 77 -14.74 -3.91 -39.76
CA ASN A 77 -13.81 -2.87 -40.25
C ASN A 77 -12.60 -2.54 -39.36
N SER A 78 -11.89 -3.55 -38.84
CA SER A 78 -10.63 -3.34 -38.09
C SER A 78 -10.80 -2.52 -36.81
N GLY A 79 -11.97 -2.61 -36.16
CA GLY A 79 -12.27 -1.92 -34.92
C GLY A 79 -11.39 -2.38 -33.76
N THR A 80 -11.31 -1.56 -32.71
CA THR A 80 -10.60 -1.92 -31.47
C THR A 80 -11.58 -2.39 -30.40
N CYS A 81 -11.10 -3.25 -29.50
CA CYS A 81 -11.89 -3.78 -28.40
C CYS A 81 -11.41 -3.21 -27.07
N ILE A 82 -12.36 -3.03 -26.14
CA ILE A 82 -12.12 -2.82 -24.72
C ILE A 82 -12.72 -3.99 -23.92
N HIS A 83 -12.04 -4.38 -22.84
CA HIS A 83 -12.50 -5.42 -21.92
C HIS A 83 -13.00 -4.78 -20.64
N PHE A 84 -14.25 -5.05 -20.28
CA PHE A 84 -14.83 -4.62 -19.02
C PHE A 84 -14.59 -5.70 -17.97
N GLU A 85 -13.53 -5.54 -17.17
CA GLU A 85 -13.15 -6.52 -16.14
C GLU A 85 -14.26 -6.79 -15.11
N GLU A 86 -15.07 -5.77 -14.80
CA GLU A 86 -16.19 -5.87 -13.85
C GLU A 86 -17.33 -6.76 -14.36
N LEU A 87 -17.50 -6.84 -15.68
CA LEU A 87 -18.58 -7.59 -16.34
C LEU A 87 -18.07 -8.87 -17.02
N GLN A 88 -16.74 -9.02 -17.18
CA GLN A 88 -16.10 -10.05 -18.00
C GLN A 88 -16.61 -10.05 -19.45
N GLU A 89 -16.91 -8.86 -19.98
CA GLU A 89 -17.48 -8.66 -21.31
C GLU A 89 -16.56 -7.82 -22.21
N TRP A 90 -16.65 -8.04 -23.51
CA TRP A 90 -15.93 -7.28 -24.54
C TRP A 90 -16.88 -6.34 -25.28
N ALA A 91 -16.43 -5.13 -25.57
CA ALA A 91 -17.17 -4.20 -26.43
C ALA A 91 -16.26 -3.59 -27.51
N CYS A 92 -16.86 -3.26 -28.65
CA CYS A 92 -16.20 -2.53 -29.72
C CYS A 92 -16.16 -1.02 -29.42
N THR A 93 -15.09 -0.36 -29.86
CA THR A 93 -14.94 1.10 -29.89
C THR A 93 -14.77 1.58 -31.32
#